data_AF-A0A9P9S5R4-F1
#
_entry.id   AF-A0A9P9S5R4-F1
#
_cell.length_a   1.000
_cell.length_b   1.000
_cell.length_c   1.000
_cell.angle_alpha   90.00
_cell.angle_beta   90.00
_cell.angle_gamma   90.00
#
_symmetry.space_group_name_H-M   'P 1'
#
loop_
_entity.id
_entity.type
_entity.pdbx_description
1 polymer ?
#
loop_
_entity_poly.entity_id
_entity_poly.type
_entity_poly.pdbx_seq_one_letter_code
_entity_poly.pdbx_strand_id
1 'polypeptide(L)'
;MPTSEFSASINLLPPSTNPALVVSGPLALYNPTLILIATALSQNGIIFGIFFLLRGFSAKRVFDTHYLTFLLTIALTLTGLVFLIDPAFDSFKVFFFLDHEAIEVALALRILLPVKTCREYAGLILFCLWGALCTLSVAVSLSDFYSHGADIVAWGAFCSDFMLGVSGVVLIKRWFDLRPRLSHVSPTLREKAVAEGLAGMGFILHGFSSMCIGPIFTRVLYFNTDPNWFAYGFVCASTFTFFGLAFMIPAATMFFGTINWCCWHNRKVLPGQAQWEDEENGSREEVSQRKTSFRGGSRDTCIE
;
A
#
# COMPACT_ATOMS: atom_id res chain seq x y z
N MET A 1 38.72 31.77 21.50
CA MET A 1 37.44 32.05 20.79
C MET A 1 37.51 31.36 19.44
N PRO A 2 36.73 30.30 19.18
CA PRO A 2 36.75 29.67 17.87
C PRO A 2 35.87 30.47 16.91
N THR A 3 36.51 31.02 15.88
CA THR A 3 35.90 31.54 14.67
C THR A 3 35.41 30.38 13.83
N SER A 4 34.13 30.02 13.95
CA SER A 4 33.47 29.21 12.94
C SER A 4 33.00 30.16 11.83
N GLU A 5 33.80 30.27 10.78
CA GLU A 5 33.34 30.74 9.48
C GLU A 5 32.30 29.74 8.96
N PHE A 6 31.05 29.93 9.37
CA PHE A 6 29.92 29.38 8.65
C PHE A 6 29.97 30.03 7.27
N SER A 7 30.20 29.21 6.23
CA SER A 7 30.11 29.62 4.84
C SER A 7 28.80 30.41 4.67
N ALA A 8 28.92 31.74 4.55
CA ALA A 8 27.78 32.61 4.36
C ALA A 8 27.19 32.24 3.01
N SER A 9 26.10 31.48 3.01
CA SER A 9 25.33 31.22 1.80
C SER A 9 25.07 32.56 1.13
N ILE A 10 25.47 32.71 -0.13
CA ILE A 10 25.27 33.96 -0.88
C ILE A 10 23.77 34.28 -0.86
N ASN A 11 23.39 35.30 -0.10
CA ASN A 11 22.02 35.76 -0.05
C ASN A 11 21.73 36.51 -1.36
N LEU A 12 20.98 35.86 -2.26
CA LEU A 12 20.61 36.43 -3.57
C LEU A 12 19.43 37.41 -3.48
N LEU A 13 18.85 37.60 -2.29
CA LEU A 13 17.76 38.57 -2.13
C LEU A 13 18.31 40.00 -2.20
N PRO A 14 17.62 40.92 -2.90
CA PRO A 14 17.97 42.33 -2.84
C PRO A 14 17.80 42.87 -1.42
N PRO A 15 18.51 43.96 -1.05
CA PRO A 15 18.29 44.65 0.22
C PRO A 15 16.80 44.97 0.41
N SER A 16 16.25 44.64 1.58
CA SER A 16 14.83 44.81 1.88
C SER A 16 14.62 45.81 3.01
N THR A 17 13.54 46.60 2.90
CA THR A 17 13.06 47.49 3.97
C THR A 17 11.97 46.84 4.82
N ASN A 18 11.60 45.58 4.54
CA ASN A 18 10.59 44.87 5.31
C ASN A 18 11.16 44.47 6.69
N PRO A 19 10.55 44.93 7.80
CA PRO A 19 11.09 44.70 9.14
C PRO A 19 11.21 43.21 9.50
N ALA A 20 10.31 42.35 9.01
CA ALA A 20 10.38 40.91 9.27
C ALA A 20 11.62 40.26 8.62
N LEU A 21 11.96 40.69 7.39
CA LEU A 21 13.12 40.19 6.65
C LEU A 21 14.45 40.78 7.15
N VAL A 22 14.42 42.00 7.67
CA VAL A 22 15.60 42.63 8.29
C VAL A 22 15.96 41.92 9.61
N VAL A 23 14.96 41.52 10.40
CA VAL A 23 15.17 40.87 11.70
C VAL A 23 15.49 39.38 11.55
N SER A 24 14.71 38.66 10.73
CA SER A 24 14.78 37.18 10.65
C SER A 24 15.52 36.69 9.40
N GLY A 25 16.03 37.60 8.57
CA GLY A 25 16.72 37.27 7.33
C GLY A 25 15.81 36.65 6.27
N PRO A 26 16.40 36.00 5.23
CA PRO A 26 15.66 35.35 4.14
C PRO A 26 14.64 34.29 4.59
N LEU A 27 14.85 33.70 5.78
CA LEU A 27 13.97 32.66 6.30
C LEU A 27 12.58 33.18 6.67
N ALA A 28 12.41 34.49 6.90
CA ALA A 28 11.11 35.10 7.14
C ALA A 28 10.17 35.05 5.92
N LEU A 29 10.66 34.74 4.72
CA LEU A 29 9.82 34.48 3.55
C LEU A 29 9.02 33.18 3.69
N TYR A 30 9.46 32.29 4.56
CA TYR A 30 8.90 30.97 4.71
C TYR A 30 7.97 30.89 5.91
N ASN A 31 6.71 30.55 5.67
CA ASN A 31 5.80 30.13 6.73
C ASN A 31 6.03 28.62 6.99
N PRO A 32 6.37 28.19 8.22
CA PRO A 32 6.66 26.80 8.52
C PRO A 32 5.53 25.84 8.15
N THR A 33 4.28 26.21 8.43
CA THR A 33 3.10 25.41 8.11
C THR A 33 2.89 25.29 6.59
N LEU A 34 3.08 26.38 5.84
CA LEU A 34 2.96 26.33 4.37
C LEU A 34 4.11 25.54 3.73
N ILE A 35 5.33 25.63 4.27
CA ILE A 35 6.43 24.75 3.87
C ILE A 35 6.05 23.30 4.14
N LEU A 36 5.49 23.01 5.30
CA LEU A 36 5.13 21.65 5.69
C LEU A 36 4.09 21.06 4.73
N ILE A 37 3.06 21.85 4.36
CA ILE A 37 2.10 21.48 3.32
C ILE A 37 2.80 21.21 1.99
N ALA A 38 3.67 22.12 1.55
CA ALA A 38 4.38 21.97 0.27
C ALA A 38 5.26 20.71 0.26
N THR A 39 5.96 20.43 1.36
CA THR A 39 6.77 19.22 1.54
C THR A 39 5.91 17.97 1.52
N ALA A 40 4.80 17.94 2.24
CA ALA A 40 3.90 16.79 2.27
C ALA A 40 3.31 16.48 0.89
N LEU A 41 2.81 17.50 0.18
CA LEU A 41 2.29 17.33 -1.18
C LEU A 41 3.37 16.91 -2.18
N SER A 42 4.59 17.42 -2.03
CA SER A 42 5.74 17.02 -2.85
C SER A 42 6.14 15.58 -2.58
N GLN A 43 6.15 15.15 -1.32
CA GLN A 43 6.43 13.77 -0.94
C GLN A 43 5.41 12.81 -1.56
N ASN A 44 4.10 13.06 -1.37
CA ASN A 44 3.04 12.26 -1.99
C ASN A 44 3.21 12.22 -3.51
N GLY A 45 3.50 13.38 -4.13
CA GLY A 45 3.71 13.50 -5.56
C GLY A 45 4.92 12.72 -6.08
N ILE A 46 6.02 12.69 -5.33
CA ILE A 46 7.23 11.92 -5.68
C ILE A 46 6.97 10.43 -5.53
N ILE A 47 6.44 10.00 -4.38
CA ILE A 47 6.20 8.58 -4.07
C ILE A 47 5.21 7.99 -5.06
N PHE A 48 4.01 8.58 -5.17
CA PHE A 48 3.01 8.10 -6.11
C PHE A 48 3.39 8.39 -7.57
N GLY A 49 4.10 9.48 -7.86
CA GLY A 49 4.62 9.75 -9.20
C GLY A 49 5.56 8.66 -9.70
N ILE A 50 6.50 8.21 -8.86
CA ILE A 50 7.38 7.06 -9.15
C ILE A 50 6.54 5.78 -9.29
N PHE A 51 5.55 5.56 -8.42
CA PHE A 51 4.70 4.37 -8.50
C PHE A 51 3.93 4.29 -9.83
N PHE A 52 3.32 5.40 -10.26
CA PHE A 52 2.63 5.48 -11.53
C PHE A 52 3.60 5.35 -12.72
N LEU A 53 4.78 5.96 -12.64
CA LEU A 53 5.81 5.88 -13.68
C LEU A 53 6.24 4.42 -13.93
N LEU A 54 6.49 3.65 -12.87
CA LEU A 54 6.88 2.23 -12.94
C LEU A 54 5.83 1.35 -13.65
N ARG A 55 4.60 1.84 -13.80
CA ARG A 55 3.50 1.16 -14.48
C ARG A 55 3.06 1.86 -15.77
N GLY A 56 3.88 2.78 -16.28
CA GLY A 56 3.63 3.52 -17.51
C GLY A 56 2.35 4.34 -17.44
N PHE A 57 2.04 4.90 -16.27
CA PHE A 57 0.85 5.70 -15.98
C PHE A 57 -0.49 4.99 -16.24
N SER A 58 -0.49 3.65 -16.30
CA SER A 58 -1.71 2.88 -16.47
C SER A 58 -2.38 2.61 -15.13
N ALA A 59 -3.49 3.29 -14.86
CA ALA A 59 -4.29 3.10 -13.64
C ALA A 59 -4.62 1.62 -13.36
N LYS A 60 -4.97 0.84 -14.39
CA LYS A 60 -5.25 -0.59 -14.25
C LYS A 60 -4.03 -1.40 -13.80
N ARG A 61 -2.83 -1.03 -14.26
CA ARG A 61 -1.58 -1.69 -13.88
C ARG A 61 -1.08 -1.26 -12.50
N VAL A 62 -1.38 -0.03 -12.09
CA VAL A 62 -1.10 0.48 -10.74
C VAL A 62 -2.03 -0.17 -9.72
N PHE A 63 -3.28 -0.43 -10.10
CA PHE A 63 -4.26 -1.08 -9.22
C PHE A 63 -4.21 -2.62 -9.29
N ASP A 64 -3.06 -3.19 -9.65
CA ASP A 64 -2.84 -4.63 -9.65
C ASP A 64 -2.44 -5.10 -8.25
N THR A 65 -3.01 -6.22 -7.78
CA THR A 65 -2.77 -6.73 -6.42
C THR A 65 -1.29 -7.03 -6.18
N HIS A 66 -0.60 -7.69 -7.12
CA HIS A 66 0.81 -8.07 -6.93
C HIS A 66 1.71 -6.83 -6.89
N TYR A 67 1.40 -5.83 -7.72
CA TYR A 67 2.10 -4.56 -7.69
C TYR A 67 1.87 -3.79 -6.38
N LEU A 68 0.62 -3.72 -5.90
CA LEU A 68 0.32 -3.09 -4.61
C LEU A 68 0.96 -3.86 -3.44
N THR A 69 1.00 -5.19 -3.47
CA THR A 69 1.72 -6.01 -2.48
C THR A 69 3.24 -5.73 -2.52
N PHE A 70 3.80 -5.53 -3.71
CA PHE A 70 5.20 -5.14 -3.86
C PHE A 70 5.46 -3.75 -3.25
N LEU A 71 4.60 -2.77 -3.51
CA LEU A 71 4.71 -1.44 -2.90
C LEU A 71 4.59 -1.50 -1.38
N LEU A 72 3.64 -2.28 -0.86
CA LEU A 72 3.48 -2.49 0.58
C LEU A 72 4.73 -3.14 1.19
N THR A 73 5.31 -4.14 0.52
CA THR A 73 6.54 -4.80 0.97
C THR A 73 7.71 -3.80 1.07
N ILE A 74 7.83 -2.90 0.09
CA ILE A 74 8.83 -1.82 0.13
C ILE A 74 8.53 -0.84 1.26
N ALA A 75 7.29 -0.37 1.38
CA ALA A 75 6.89 0.60 2.41
C ALA A 75 7.17 0.07 3.82
N LEU A 76 6.84 -1.19 4.10
CA LEU A 76 7.13 -1.84 5.39
C LEU A 76 8.63 -1.98 5.66
N THR A 77 9.40 -2.34 4.63
CA THR A 77 10.86 -2.43 4.76
C THR A 77 11.47 -1.04 5.04
N LEU A 78 11.02 -0.02 4.31
CA LEU A 78 11.46 1.37 4.49
C LEU A 78 11.03 1.93 5.85
N THR A 79 9.85 1.57 6.35
CA THR A 79 9.38 1.95 7.70
C THR A 79 10.42 1.52 8.74
N GLY A 80 10.82 0.24 8.71
CA GLY A 80 11.86 -0.27 9.61
C GLY A 80 13.18 0.48 9.48
N LEU A 81 13.62 0.76 8.24
CA LEU A 81 14.87 1.49 8.00
C LEU A 81 14.84 2.94 8.51
N VAL A 82 13.74 3.65 8.31
CA VAL A 82 13.60 5.05 8.73
C VAL A 82 13.63 5.15 10.26
N PHE A 83 12.98 4.23 10.98
CA PHE A 83 13.04 4.17 12.45
C PHE A 83 14.37 3.64 13.02
N LEU A 84 15.12 2.84 12.24
CA LEU A 84 16.47 2.42 12.63
C LEU A 84 17.51 3.54 12.52
N ILE A 85 17.36 4.41 11.53
CA ILE A 85 18.28 5.54 11.29
C ILE A 85 18.01 6.67 12.29
N ASP A 86 16.74 6.98 12.53
CA ASP A 86 16.33 8.05 13.42
C ASP A 86 15.09 7.65 14.23
N PRO A 87 15.19 7.53 15.57
CA PRO A 87 14.06 7.19 16.41
C PRO A 87 13.11 8.38 16.65
N ALA A 88 13.49 9.61 16.27
CA ALA A 88 12.65 10.78 16.49
C ALA A 88 11.37 10.71 15.64
N PHE A 89 10.21 10.96 16.25
CA PHE A 89 8.96 11.01 15.52
C PHE A 89 8.78 12.42 14.91
N ASP A 90 9.15 12.57 13.64
CA ASP A 90 9.15 13.85 12.91
C ASP A 90 8.05 13.89 11.84
N SER A 91 7.90 15.06 11.20
CA SER A 91 6.89 15.25 10.16
C SER A 91 7.10 14.37 8.94
N PHE A 92 8.35 14.07 8.57
CA PHE A 92 8.67 13.18 7.45
C PHE A 92 8.08 11.78 7.71
N LYS A 93 8.29 11.22 8.90
CA LYS A 93 7.75 9.92 9.30
C LYS A 93 6.23 9.93 9.34
N VAL A 94 5.62 11.01 9.85
CA VAL A 94 4.16 11.17 9.86
C VAL A 94 3.57 11.12 8.45
N PHE A 95 4.14 11.85 7.49
CA PHE A 95 3.66 11.80 6.10
C PHE A 95 3.97 10.47 5.43
N PHE A 96 5.10 9.85 5.76
CA PHE A 96 5.44 8.53 5.27
C PHE A 96 4.43 7.46 5.74
N PHE A 97 3.93 7.55 6.97
CA PHE A 97 2.82 6.71 7.42
C PHE A 97 1.55 6.93 6.61
N LEU A 98 1.18 8.17 6.30
CA LEU A 98 0.03 8.44 5.42
C LEU A 98 0.19 7.82 4.03
N ASP A 99 1.39 7.91 3.43
CA ASP A 99 1.69 7.26 2.16
C ASP A 99 1.56 5.73 2.25
N HIS A 100 2.08 5.15 3.34
CA HIS A 100 1.96 3.73 3.66
C HIS A 100 0.48 3.30 3.79
N GLU A 101 -0.30 3.99 4.61
CA GLU A 101 -1.73 3.75 4.83
C GLU A 101 -2.51 3.82 3.51
N ALA A 102 -2.17 4.76 2.63
CA ALA A 102 -2.80 4.87 1.32
C ALA A 102 -2.56 3.64 0.43
N ILE A 103 -1.39 3.00 0.51
CA ILE A 103 -1.10 1.73 -0.18
C ILE A 103 -2.00 0.62 0.36
N GLU A 104 -2.14 0.52 1.69
CA GLU A 104 -2.99 -0.48 2.33
C GLU A 104 -4.46 -0.32 1.97
N VAL A 105 -4.97 0.91 1.96
CA VAL A 105 -6.35 1.20 1.55
C VAL A 105 -6.52 0.86 0.07
N ALA A 106 -5.56 1.19 -0.80
CA ALA A 106 -5.63 0.82 -2.22
C ALA A 106 -5.69 -0.71 -2.40
N LEU A 107 -4.85 -1.44 -1.67
CA LEU A 107 -4.81 -2.90 -1.68
C LEU A 107 -6.13 -3.49 -1.15
N ALA A 108 -6.66 -2.95 -0.06
CA ALA A 108 -7.92 -3.38 0.52
C ALA A 108 -9.09 -3.13 -0.42
N LEU A 109 -9.20 -1.95 -1.02
CA LEU A 109 -10.23 -1.67 -2.03
C LEU A 109 -10.10 -2.63 -3.22
N ARG A 110 -8.88 -2.90 -3.68
CA ARG A 110 -8.65 -3.83 -4.79
C ARG A 110 -9.13 -5.25 -4.48
N ILE A 111 -9.01 -5.69 -3.22
CA ILE A 111 -9.36 -7.05 -2.78
C ILE A 111 -10.84 -7.16 -2.42
N LEU A 112 -11.39 -6.17 -1.71
CA LEU A 112 -12.72 -6.20 -1.11
C LEU A 112 -13.82 -5.76 -2.08
N LEU A 113 -13.53 -4.83 -3.01
CA LEU A 113 -14.51 -4.42 -3.99
C LEU A 113 -14.75 -5.49 -5.07
N PRO A 114 -15.94 -5.50 -5.70
CA PRO A 114 -16.20 -6.35 -6.84
C PRO A 114 -15.19 -6.08 -7.97
N VAL A 115 -14.72 -7.14 -8.60
CA VAL A 115 -13.66 -7.07 -9.62
C VAL A 115 -14.10 -6.22 -10.81
N LYS A 116 -15.37 -6.30 -11.19
CA LYS A 116 -15.97 -5.46 -12.24
C LYS A 116 -15.82 -3.98 -11.91
N THR A 117 -16.12 -3.58 -10.67
CA THR A 117 -15.98 -2.20 -10.18
C THR A 117 -14.52 -1.75 -10.27
N CYS A 118 -13.58 -2.57 -9.79
CA CYS A 118 -12.15 -2.26 -9.87
C CYS A 118 -11.68 -2.10 -11.32
N ARG A 119 -12.17 -2.93 -12.25
CA ARG A 119 -11.76 -2.88 -13.67
C ARG A 119 -12.27 -1.63 -14.38
N GLU A 120 -13.51 -1.25 -14.10
CA GLU A 120 -14.19 -0.12 -14.76
C GLU A 120 -13.72 1.22 -14.18
N TYR A 121 -13.54 1.29 -12.86
CA TYR A 121 -13.29 2.54 -12.15
C TYR A 121 -11.89 2.66 -11.54
N ALA A 122 -10.90 1.82 -11.92
CA ALA A 122 -9.54 1.88 -11.36
C ALA A 122 -8.95 3.30 -11.32
N GLY A 123 -9.09 4.07 -12.41
CA GLY A 123 -8.60 5.44 -12.47
C GLY A 123 -9.30 6.39 -11.51
N LEU A 124 -10.63 6.26 -11.38
CA LEU A 124 -11.41 7.08 -10.45
C LEU A 124 -11.10 6.71 -8.99
N ILE A 125 -11.00 5.41 -8.68
CA ILE A 125 -10.63 4.94 -7.34
C ILE A 125 -9.26 5.50 -6.94
N LEU A 126 -8.26 5.36 -7.82
CA LEU A 126 -6.92 5.89 -7.58
C LEU A 126 -6.90 7.42 -7.45
N PHE A 127 -7.68 8.13 -8.27
CA PHE A 127 -7.82 9.59 -8.15
C PHE A 127 -8.44 10.00 -6.80
N CYS A 128 -9.50 9.32 -6.36
CA CYS A 128 -10.13 9.57 -5.07
C CYS A 128 -9.18 9.28 -3.91
N LEU A 129 -8.41 8.18 -3.97
CA LEU A 129 -7.40 7.85 -2.96
C LEU A 129 -6.31 8.91 -2.88
N TRP A 130 -5.79 9.35 -4.04
CA TRP A 130 -4.77 10.38 -4.08
C TRP A 130 -5.31 11.73 -3.58
N GLY A 131 -6.53 12.10 -3.96
CA GLY A 131 -7.20 13.29 -3.44
C GLY A 131 -7.42 13.25 -1.93
N ALA A 132 -7.82 12.09 -1.40
CA ALA A 132 -7.97 11.88 0.05
C ALA A 132 -6.62 12.00 0.77
N LEU A 133 -5.57 11.35 0.26
CA LEU A 133 -4.21 11.45 0.80
C LEU A 133 -3.73 12.90 0.85
N CYS A 134 -3.82 13.65 -0.26
CA CYS A 134 -3.45 15.07 -0.29
C CYS A 134 -4.24 15.91 0.71
N THR A 135 -5.55 15.64 0.84
CA THR A 135 -6.41 16.35 1.80
C THR A 135 -6.00 16.05 3.24
N LEU A 136 -5.74 14.78 3.56
CA LEU A 136 -5.28 14.35 4.89
C LEU A 136 -3.90 14.93 5.21
N SER A 137 -2.96 14.92 4.27
CA SER A 137 -1.64 15.54 4.44
C SER A 137 -1.75 17.03 4.75
N VAL A 138 -2.65 17.76 4.09
CA VAL A 138 -2.91 19.18 4.41
C VAL A 138 -3.50 19.32 5.81
N ALA A 139 -4.49 18.50 6.17
CA ALA A 139 -5.12 18.54 7.49
C ALA A 139 -4.11 18.27 8.62
N VAL A 140 -3.21 17.28 8.42
CA VAL A 140 -2.14 16.94 9.37
C VAL A 140 -1.10 18.06 9.45
N SER A 141 -0.73 18.69 8.33
CA SER A 141 0.19 19.83 8.33
C SER A 141 -0.36 21.05 9.07
N LEU A 142 -1.69 21.22 9.11
CA LEU A 142 -2.35 22.28 9.88
C LEU A 142 -2.46 21.97 11.38
N SER A 143 -1.68 21.02 11.91
CA SER A 143 -1.72 20.64 13.33
C SER A 143 -1.42 21.80 14.29
N ASP A 144 -0.71 22.85 13.86
CA ASP A 144 -0.53 24.06 14.67
C ASP A 144 -1.86 24.77 14.99
N PHE A 145 -2.89 24.57 14.17
CA PHE A 145 -4.21 25.15 14.35
C PHE A 145 -5.20 24.21 15.06
N TYR A 146 -5.05 22.89 14.87
CA TYR A 146 -6.03 21.90 15.34
C TYR A 146 -5.50 20.96 16.43
N SER A 147 -4.19 20.93 16.69
CA SER A 147 -3.50 20.11 17.71
C SER A 147 -3.74 18.58 17.67
N HIS A 148 -4.39 18.09 16.61
CA HIS A 148 -4.81 16.69 16.46
C HIS A 148 -4.30 16.04 15.16
N GLY A 149 -3.26 16.60 14.52
CA GLY A 149 -2.70 16.02 13.29
C GLY A 149 -2.21 14.58 13.48
N ALA A 150 -1.57 14.30 14.62
CA ALA A 150 -1.11 12.95 14.95
C ALA A 150 -2.27 11.95 15.17
N ASP A 151 -3.43 12.41 15.61
CA ASP A 151 -4.61 11.54 15.77
C ASP A 151 -5.17 11.08 14.43
N ILE A 152 -5.17 11.96 13.42
CA ILE A 152 -5.63 11.61 12.08
C ILE A 152 -4.81 10.44 11.53
N VAL A 153 -3.48 10.49 11.70
CA VAL A 153 -2.58 9.41 11.28
C VAL A 153 -2.77 8.16 12.15
N ALA A 154 -2.85 8.31 13.47
CA ALA A 154 -3.04 7.17 14.37
C ALA A 154 -4.33 6.38 14.08
N TRP A 155 -5.45 7.07 13.85
CA TRP A 155 -6.72 6.44 13.53
C TRP A 155 -6.82 6.02 12.06
N GLY A 156 -6.11 6.71 11.17
CA GLY A 156 -5.89 6.30 9.78
C GLY A 156 -5.23 4.93 9.72
N ALA A 157 -4.09 4.78 10.42
CA ALA A 157 -3.36 3.53 10.58
C ALA A 157 -4.24 2.40 11.15
N PHE A 158 -5.00 2.66 12.23
CA PHE A 158 -5.95 1.68 12.75
C PHE A 158 -6.93 1.17 11.67
N CYS A 159 -7.50 2.09 10.88
CA CYS A 159 -8.48 1.74 9.86
C CYS A 159 -7.84 0.99 8.69
N SER A 160 -6.69 1.45 8.20
CA SER A 160 -5.99 0.84 7.06
C SER A 160 -5.46 -0.55 7.41
N ASP A 161 -4.86 -0.70 8.60
CA ASP A 161 -4.39 -1.96 9.17
C ASP A 161 -5.53 -2.98 9.32
N PHE A 162 -6.67 -2.54 9.87
CA PHE A 162 -7.85 -3.39 9.99
C PHE A 162 -8.38 -3.84 8.63
N MET A 163 -8.51 -2.91 7.68
CA MET A 163 -8.93 -3.21 6.31
C MET A 163 -7.97 -4.18 5.61
N LEU A 164 -6.66 -4.03 5.83
CA LEU A 164 -5.64 -4.92 5.33
C LEU A 164 -5.77 -6.33 5.94
N GLY A 165 -5.95 -6.44 7.25
CA GLY A 165 -6.18 -7.71 7.94
C GLY A 165 -7.42 -8.44 7.41
N VAL A 166 -8.55 -7.72 7.24
CA VAL A 166 -9.76 -8.26 6.61
C VAL A 166 -9.51 -8.70 5.17
N SER A 167 -8.75 -7.93 4.40
CA SER A 167 -8.36 -8.29 3.03
C SER A 167 -7.54 -9.58 3.01
N GLY A 168 -6.67 -9.78 3.99
CA GLY A 168 -5.93 -11.03 4.16
C GLY A 168 -6.84 -12.24 4.43
N VAL A 169 -7.85 -12.08 5.29
CA VAL A 169 -8.88 -13.11 5.52
C VAL A 169 -9.60 -13.48 4.22
N VAL A 170 -9.97 -12.48 3.42
CA VAL A 170 -10.65 -12.69 2.13
C VAL A 170 -9.76 -13.45 1.14
N LEU A 171 -8.47 -13.11 1.03
CA LEU A 171 -7.54 -13.83 0.15
C LEU A 171 -7.33 -15.29 0.59
N ILE A 172 -7.17 -15.53 1.88
CA ILE A 172 -7.03 -16.89 2.41
C ILE A 172 -8.31 -17.70 2.15
N LYS A 173 -9.49 -17.11 2.38
CA LYS A 173 -10.76 -17.76 2.06
C LYS A 173 -10.83 -18.13 0.58
N ARG A 174 -10.50 -17.20 -0.33
CA ARG A 174 -10.46 -17.45 -1.78
C ARG A 174 -9.50 -18.58 -2.13
N TRP A 175 -8.32 -18.61 -1.51
CA TRP A 175 -7.35 -19.69 -1.71
C TRP A 175 -7.91 -21.05 -1.27
N PHE A 176 -8.57 -21.12 -0.11
CA PHE A 176 -9.24 -22.35 0.35
C PHE A 176 -10.39 -22.79 -0.56
N ASP A 177 -11.20 -21.86 -1.05
CA ASP A 177 -12.32 -22.15 -1.96
C ASP A 177 -11.81 -22.70 -3.31
N LEU A 178 -10.65 -22.22 -3.77
CA LEU A 178 -10.00 -22.68 -5.01
C LEU A 178 -9.24 -23.99 -4.84
N ARG A 179 -8.74 -24.29 -3.63
CA ARG A 179 -7.86 -25.44 -3.33
C ARG A 179 -8.35 -26.78 -3.90
N PRO A 180 -9.64 -27.17 -3.80
CA PRO A 180 -10.13 -28.42 -4.37
C PRO A 180 -10.05 -28.50 -5.89
N ARG A 181 -9.98 -27.35 -6.59
CA ARG A 181 -9.96 -27.25 -8.04
C ARG A 181 -8.56 -27.03 -8.59
N LEU A 182 -7.56 -26.75 -7.73
CA LEU A 182 -6.20 -26.42 -8.13
C LEU A 182 -5.47 -27.55 -8.88
N SER A 183 -5.89 -28.81 -8.72
CA SER A 183 -5.36 -29.95 -9.49
C SER A 183 -5.78 -29.95 -10.96
N HIS A 184 -6.77 -29.15 -11.32
CA HIS A 184 -7.37 -29.12 -12.66
C HIS A 184 -7.14 -27.82 -13.42
N VAL A 185 -6.45 -26.86 -12.82
CA VAL A 185 -6.14 -25.57 -13.45
C VAL A 185 -4.70 -25.52 -13.94
N SER A 186 -4.38 -24.50 -14.76
CA SER A 186 -3.02 -24.28 -15.23
C SER A 186 -2.04 -24.10 -14.07
N PRO A 187 -0.77 -24.54 -14.22
CA PRO A 187 0.26 -24.35 -13.18
C PRO A 187 0.43 -22.89 -12.75
N THR A 188 0.29 -21.95 -13.70
CA THR A 188 0.39 -20.51 -13.45
C THR A 188 -0.74 -19.99 -12.57
N LEU A 189 -1.98 -20.47 -12.77
CA LEU A 189 -3.11 -20.08 -11.93
C LEU A 189 -2.96 -20.65 -10.52
N ARG A 190 -2.44 -21.87 -10.41
CA ARG A 190 -2.14 -22.50 -9.12
C ARG A 190 -1.08 -21.71 -8.34
N GLU A 191 0.00 -21.31 -8.98
CA GLU A 191 1.05 -20.49 -8.36
C GLU A 191 0.49 -19.16 -7.86
N LYS A 192 -0.29 -18.46 -8.69
CA LYS A 192 -0.95 -17.20 -8.33
C LYS A 192 -1.85 -17.36 -7.10
N ALA A 193 -2.74 -18.34 -7.10
CA ALA A 193 -3.66 -18.57 -5.98
C ALA A 193 -2.91 -18.87 -4.67
N VAL A 194 -1.80 -19.62 -4.74
CA VAL A 194 -0.94 -19.86 -3.57
C VAL A 194 -0.26 -18.57 -3.11
N ALA A 195 0.32 -17.80 -4.02
CA ALA A 195 1.00 -16.55 -3.68
C ALA A 195 0.05 -15.52 -3.05
N GLU A 196 -1.17 -15.38 -3.57
CA GLU A 196 -2.20 -14.52 -3.00
C GLU A 196 -2.68 -15.03 -1.63
N GLY A 197 -2.81 -16.35 -1.45
CA GLY A 197 -3.10 -16.96 -0.15
C GLY A 197 -2.01 -16.70 0.89
N LEU A 198 -0.74 -16.82 0.51
CA LEU A 198 0.41 -16.48 1.36
C LEU A 198 0.41 -14.97 1.67
N ALA A 199 0.25 -14.10 0.68
CA ALA A 199 0.15 -12.67 0.90
C ALA A 199 -1.00 -12.33 1.87
N GLY A 200 -2.12 -13.05 1.79
CA GLY A 200 -3.22 -12.93 2.73
C GLY A 200 -2.82 -13.24 4.18
N MET A 201 -1.96 -14.23 4.43
CA MET A 201 -1.38 -14.44 5.76
C MET A 201 -0.49 -13.28 6.20
N GLY A 202 0.32 -12.75 5.28
CA GLY A 202 1.14 -11.57 5.55
C GLY A 202 0.31 -10.34 5.95
N PHE A 203 -0.81 -10.11 5.27
CA PHE A 203 -1.75 -9.02 5.56
C PHE A 203 -2.45 -9.19 6.91
N ILE A 204 -2.83 -10.42 7.29
CA ILE A 204 -3.39 -10.70 8.61
C ILE A 204 -2.36 -10.43 9.71
N LEU A 205 -1.14 -10.96 9.54
CA LEU A 205 -0.08 -10.84 10.53
C LEU A 205 0.28 -9.39 10.76
N HIS A 206 0.51 -8.62 9.70
CA HIS A 206 0.75 -7.19 9.81
C HIS A 206 -0.52 -6.49 10.36
N GLY A 207 -1.60 -6.42 9.58
CA GLY A 207 -2.75 -5.57 9.87
C GLY A 207 -3.40 -5.80 11.24
N PHE A 208 -3.62 -7.04 11.68
CA PHE A 208 -4.22 -7.25 13.00
C PHE A 208 -3.25 -7.05 14.17
N SER A 209 -1.94 -7.15 13.94
CA SER A 209 -0.94 -6.85 14.96
C SER A 209 -0.66 -5.35 15.10
N SER A 210 -0.74 -4.60 13.99
CA SER A 210 -0.45 -3.16 13.93
C SER A 210 -1.66 -2.29 14.24
N MET A 211 -2.89 -2.75 13.98
CA MET A 211 -4.08 -1.90 14.18
C MET A 211 -4.19 -1.34 15.61
N CYS A 212 -3.71 -2.06 16.63
CA CYS A 212 -3.80 -1.58 18.02
C CYS A 212 -2.85 -0.43 18.35
N ILE A 213 -1.85 -0.14 17.50
CA ILE A 213 -0.83 0.89 17.74
C ILE A 213 -1.46 2.28 17.79
N GLY A 214 -2.37 2.61 16.87
CA GLY A 214 -3.08 3.89 16.87
C GLY A 214 -3.79 4.18 18.20
N PRO A 215 -4.70 3.29 18.66
CA PRO A 215 -5.36 3.43 19.95
C PRO A 215 -4.41 3.49 21.16
N ILE A 216 -3.34 2.69 21.17
CA ILE A 216 -2.32 2.73 22.23
C ILE A 216 -1.61 4.09 22.23
N PHE A 217 -1.22 4.59 21.06
CA PHE A 217 -0.57 5.88 20.88
C PHE A 217 -1.46 7.01 21.40
N THR A 218 -2.74 7.07 21.01
CA THR A 218 -3.70 8.05 21.53
C THR A 218 -3.85 7.96 23.05
N ARG A 219 -3.87 6.74 23.62
CA ARG A 219 -3.94 6.53 25.08
C ARG A 219 -2.70 7.06 25.81
N VAL A 220 -1.51 6.86 25.26
CA VAL A 220 -0.25 7.38 25.79
C VAL A 220 -0.24 8.92 25.74
N LEU A 221 -0.66 9.52 24.63
CA LEU A 221 -0.66 10.98 24.47
C LEU A 221 -1.70 11.69 25.36
N TYR A 222 -2.92 11.16 25.46
CA TYR A 222 -4.05 11.93 26.02
C TYR A 222 -4.60 11.39 27.34
N PHE A 223 -4.21 10.18 27.76
CA PHE A 223 -4.84 9.50 28.90
C PHE A 223 -3.84 8.99 29.95
N ASN A 224 -2.68 9.64 30.10
CA ASN A 224 -1.64 9.33 31.10
C ASN A 224 -1.25 7.84 31.15
N THR A 225 -1.32 7.14 30.03
CA THR A 225 -0.89 5.74 29.94
C THR A 225 0.64 5.70 29.87
N ASP A 226 1.26 4.73 30.56
CA ASP A 226 2.72 4.57 30.53
C ASP A 226 3.23 4.45 29.07
N PRO A 227 4.17 5.30 28.63
CA PRO A 227 4.76 5.24 27.30
C PRO A 227 5.36 3.87 26.93
N ASN A 228 5.71 3.04 27.91
CA ASN A 228 6.17 1.67 27.68
C ASN A 228 5.15 0.82 26.89
N TRP A 229 3.84 1.11 27.02
CA TRP A 229 2.82 0.42 26.23
C TRP A 229 2.96 0.66 24.73
N PHE A 230 3.35 1.86 24.33
CA PHE A 230 3.66 2.15 22.93
C PHE A 230 4.88 1.36 22.47
N ALA A 231 5.94 1.28 23.28
CA ALA A 231 7.12 0.50 22.96
C ALA A 231 6.81 -1.00 22.79
N TYR A 232 6.05 -1.60 23.71
CA TYR A 232 5.62 -3.00 23.60
C TYR A 232 4.76 -3.25 22.37
N GLY A 233 3.80 -2.36 22.09
CA GLY A 233 3.02 -2.41 20.86
C GLY A 233 3.91 -2.37 19.64
N PHE A 234 4.80 -1.37 19.55
CA PHE A 234 5.66 -1.16 18.40
C PHE A 234 6.57 -2.36 18.12
N VAL A 235 7.16 -2.97 19.15
CA VAL A 235 7.96 -4.20 19.02
C VAL A 235 7.12 -5.37 18.52
N CYS A 236 5.91 -5.53 19.05
CA CYS A 236 4.98 -6.58 18.62
C CYS A 236 4.61 -6.41 17.13
N ALA A 237 4.13 -5.23 16.76
CA ALA A 237 3.76 -4.88 15.40
C ALA A 237 4.94 -5.04 14.43
N SER A 238 6.13 -4.57 14.80
CA SER A 238 7.35 -4.75 14.00
C SER A 238 7.67 -6.22 13.77
N THR A 239 7.62 -7.05 14.82
CA THR A 239 7.91 -8.49 14.73
C THR A 239 6.98 -9.19 13.74
N PHE A 240 5.67 -8.97 13.89
CA PHE A 240 4.67 -9.57 13.00
C PHE A 240 4.69 -8.98 11.59
N THR A 241 5.08 -7.72 11.44
CA THR A 241 5.32 -7.08 10.15
C THR A 241 6.43 -7.79 9.40
N PHE A 242 7.61 -7.98 10.01
CA PHE A 242 8.73 -8.66 9.36
C PHE A 242 8.42 -10.14 9.06
N PHE A 243 7.66 -10.81 9.93
CA PHE A 243 7.18 -12.15 9.66
C PHE A 243 6.16 -12.17 8.49
N GLY A 244 5.26 -11.18 8.45
CA GLY A 244 4.30 -11.00 7.37
C GLY A 244 4.95 -10.71 6.01
N LEU A 245 6.06 -9.95 6.00
CA LEU A 245 6.85 -9.69 4.78
C LEU A 245 7.30 -11.00 4.11
N ALA A 246 7.75 -12.00 4.88
CA ALA A 246 8.16 -13.29 4.35
C ALA A 246 7.03 -13.97 3.54
N PHE A 247 5.78 -13.80 3.96
CA PHE A 247 4.61 -14.34 3.26
C PHE A 247 4.14 -13.48 2.08
N MET A 248 4.45 -12.18 2.06
CA MET A 248 4.12 -11.27 0.96
C MET A 248 5.09 -11.39 -0.23
N ILE A 249 6.35 -11.80 0.00
CA ILE A 249 7.39 -11.91 -1.03
C ILE A 249 6.95 -12.72 -2.27
N PRO A 250 6.31 -13.90 -2.16
CA PRO A 250 5.84 -14.64 -3.33
C PRO A 250 4.90 -13.84 -4.23
N ALA A 251 3.92 -13.11 -3.65
CA ALA A 251 3.03 -12.26 -4.43
C ALA A 251 3.75 -11.01 -4.96
N ALA A 252 4.61 -10.38 -4.17
CA ALA A 252 5.41 -9.23 -4.58
C ALA A 252 6.36 -9.58 -5.73
N THR A 253 6.95 -10.77 -5.75
CA THR A 253 7.89 -11.18 -6.79
C THR A 253 7.21 -11.51 -8.13
N MET A 254 5.92 -11.89 -8.11
CA MET A 254 5.13 -12.05 -9.33
C MET A 254 5.03 -10.76 -10.15
N PHE A 255 5.15 -9.59 -9.53
CA PHE A 255 5.28 -8.32 -10.24
C PHE A 255 6.43 -8.35 -11.26
N PHE A 256 7.62 -8.83 -10.86
CA PHE A 256 8.80 -8.87 -11.75
C PHE A 256 8.61 -9.82 -12.93
N GLY A 257 7.81 -10.89 -12.76
CA GLY A 257 7.41 -11.77 -13.86
C GLY A 257 6.54 -11.08 -14.93
N THR A 258 6.05 -9.86 -14.66
CA THR A 258 5.23 -9.05 -15.58
C THR A 258 5.95 -7.80 -16.13
N ILE A 259 7.22 -7.58 -15.76
CA ILE A 259 8.02 -6.47 -16.28
C ILE A 259 8.73 -6.94 -17.55
N ASN A 260 8.49 -6.25 -18.67
CA ASN A 260 9.26 -6.45 -19.91
C ASN A 260 10.64 -5.82 -19.75
N TRP A 261 11.59 -6.55 -19.16
CA TRP A 261 12.99 -6.13 -19.12
C TRP A 261 13.68 -6.59 -20.41
N CYS A 262 14.07 -5.62 -21.25
CA CYS A 262 14.84 -5.69 -22.52
C CYS A 262 14.98 -7.03 -23.28
N CYS A 263 14.54 -7.00 -24.54
CA CYS A 263 14.97 -7.81 -25.69
C CYS A 263 14.83 -9.35 -25.66
N TRP A 264 14.42 -9.99 -24.56
CA TRP A 264 14.12 -11.42 -24.57
C TRP A 264 12.73 -11.69 -23.98
N HIS A 265 11.86 -12.22 -24.84
CA HIS A 265 10.46 -12.57 -24.61
C HIS A 265 9.44 -11.44 -24.62
N ASN A 266 8.80 -11.35 -25.78
CA ASN A 266 7.43 -10.91 -25.98
C ASN A 266 6.47 -11.83 -25.19
N ARG A 267 6.46 -11.78 -23.85
CA ARG A 267 5.33 -12.33 -23.10
C ARG A 267 4.18 -11.38 -23.36
N LYS A 268 3.24 -11.81 -24.20
CA LYS A 268 1.88 -11.27 -24.20
C LYS A 268 1.51 -11.05 -22.74
N VAL A 269 1.11 -9.82 -22.40
CA VAL A 269 0.47 -9.50 -21.11
C VAL A 269 -0.42 -10.68 -20.78
N LEU A 270 -0.04 -11.46 -19.75
CA LEU A 270 -0.78 -12.67 -19.43
C LEU A 270 -2.23 -12.25 -19.23
N PRO A 271 -3.19 -12.86 -19.96
CA PRO A 271 -4.60 -12.65 -19.67
C PRO A 271 -4.79 -13.11 -18.23
N GLY A 272 -4.92 -12.15 -17.30
CA GLY A 272 -4.67 -12.39 -15.89
C GLY A 272 -4.39 -11.12 -15.08
N GLN A 273 -3.98 -10.02 -15.72
CA GLN A 273 -3.86 -8.70 -15.06
C GLN A 273 -5.22 -8.06 -14.70
N ALA A 274 -6.36 -8.69 -15.03
CA ALA A 274 -7.68 -8.11 -14.76
C ALA A 274 -8.88 -9.09 -14.64
N GLN A 275 -8.71 -10.41 -14.62
CA GLN A 275 -9.88 -11.29 -14.79
C GLN A 275 -9.94 -12.41 -13.75
N TRP A 276 -10.43 -12.06 -12.56
CA TRP A 276 -11.13 -13.01 -11.70
C TRP A 276 -12.48 -13.45 -12.32
N GLU A 277 -13.03 -12.69 -13.28
CA GLU A 277 -14.26 -13.07 -14.03
C GLU A 277 -14.05 -14.28 -14.95
N ASP A 278 -12.87 -14.42 -15.58
CA ASP A 278 -12.58 -15.57 -16.44
C ASP A 278 -12.38 -16.85 -15.62
N GLU A 279 -12.00 -16.71 -14.34
CA GLU A 279 -11.82 -17.82 -13.39
C GLU A 279 -13.18 -18.35 -12.86
N GLU A 280 -14.17 -17.47 -12.66
CA GLU A 280 -15.52 -17.84 -12.19
C GLU A 280 -16.42 -18.37 -13.34
N ASN A 281 -16.32 -17.79 -14.53
CA ASN A 281 -17.07 -18.22 -15.70
C ASN A 281 -16.43 -19.44 -16.40
N GLY A 282 -15.09 -19.48 -16.53
CA GLY A 282 -14.40 -20.64 -17.11
C GLY A 282 -14.62 -21.91 -16.29
N SER A 283 -14.63 -21.80 -14.95
CA SER A 283 -14.91 -22.95 -14.07
C SER A 283 -16.39 -23.38 -14.06
N ARG A 284 -17.34 -22.48 -14.35
CA ARG A 284 -18.76 -22.84 -14.56
C ARG A 284 -18.99 -23.48 -15.94
N GLU A 285 -18.34 -22.99 -16.98
CA GLU A 285 -18.45 -23.51 -18.34
C GLU A 285 -17.77 -24.87 -18.51
N GLU A 286 -16.57 -25.09 -17.95
CA GLU A 286 -15.89 -26.38 -17.99
C GLU A 286 -16.65 -27.47 -17.21
N VAL A 287 -17.26 -27.12 -16.07
CA VAL A 287 -18.11 -28.05 -15.29
C VAL A 287 -19.43 -28.34 -16.01
N SER A 288 -20.00 -27.35 -16.72
CA SER A 288 -21.20 -27.52 -17.55
C SER A 288 -20.92 -28.41 -18.77
N GLN A 289 -19.81 -28.19 -19.47
CA GLN A 289 -19.37 -29.00 -20.61
C GLN A 289 -19.01 -30.44 -20.24
N ARG A 290 -18.42 -30.67 -19.06
CA ARG A 290 -18.20 -32.05 -18.56
C ARG A 290 -19.52 -32.75 -18.22
N LYS A 291 -20.51 -32.04 -17.67
CA LYS A 291 -21.83 -32.63 -17.36
C LYS A 291 -22.63 -32.97 -18.62
N THR A 292 -22.49 -32.20 -19.70
CA THR A 292 -23.10 -32.53 -21.00
C THR A 292 -22.35 -33.65 -21.72
N SER A 293 -21.01 -33.67 -21.65
CA SER A 293 -20.19 -34.78 -22.19
C SER A 293 -20.47 -36.12 -21.49
N PHE A 294 -20.63 -36.14 -20.16
CA PHE A 294 -21.00 -37.36 -19.42
C PHE A 294 -22.46 -37.80 -19.60
N ARG A 295 -23.35 -36.93 -20.11
CA ARG A 295 -24.73 -37.28 -20.46
C ARG A 295 -24.91 -37.69 -21.93
N GLY A 296 -23.90 -37.48 -22.78
CA GLY A 296 -23.95 -37.77 -24.22
C GLY A 296 -23.22 -39.05 -24.66
N GLY A 297 -22.58 -39.78 -23.74
CA GLY A 297 -21.77 -40.96 -24.07
C GLY A 297 -22.34 -42.27 -23.51
N SER A 298 -23.47 -42.75 -24.04
CA SER A 298 -23.86 -44.15 -23.88
C SER A 298 -24.71 -44.61 -25.06
N ARG A 299 -24.26 -45.71 -25.69
CA ARG A 299 -24.75 -46.39 -26.91
C ARG A 299 -24.18 -45.70 -28.16
N ASP A 300 -23.23 -46.31 -28.87
CA ASP A 300 -23.41 -47.58 -29.56
C ASP A 300 -22.29 -48.62 -29.35
N THR A 301 -22.73 -49.82 -29.00
CA THR A 301 -22.01 -51.08 -29.02
C THR A 301 -21.89 -51.60 -30.46
N CYS A 302 -20.68 -52.02 -30.83
CA CYS A 302 -20.43 -52.86 -32.00
C CYS A 302 -21.31 -54.12 -32.00
N ILE A 303 -21.91 -54.42 -33.14
CA ILE A 303 -22.36 -55.77 -33.51
C ILE A 303 -21.89 -56.00 -34.96
N GLU A 304 -21.07 -57.05 -35.09
CA GLU A 304 -20.62 -57.82 -36.28
C GLU A 304 -20.24 -57.11 -37.59
#